data_AF-A0AB32UZK4-F1
#
_entry.id   AF-A0AB32UZK4-F1
#
_cell.length_a   1.000
_cell.length_b   1.000
_cell.length_c   1.000
_cell.angle_alpha   90.00
_cell.angle_beta   90.00
_cell.angle_gamma   90.00
#
_symmetry.space_group_name_H-M   'P 1'
#
loop_
_entity.id
_entity.type
_entity.pdbx_description
1 polymer ?
#
loop_
_entity_poly.entity_id
_entity_poly.type
_entity_poly.pdbx_seq_one_letter_code
_entity_poly.pdbx_strand_id
1 'polypeptide(L)'
;MEGRGVGSVLMVYLVLGLLVGQSTASFQTCYMGCFIWCVITPNNTVFSCSVKCLKDCIIPSSSFPSGKDTQYFCKLGCATSLCTDLSSKENPGEEKVGSCVDSCSETCAKN
;
A
#
# COMPACT_ATOMS: atom_id res chain seq x y z
N MET A 1 11.34 7.71 41.26
CA MET A 1 11.39 8.77 40.22
C MET A 1 11.42 8.06 38.88
N GLU A 2 10.28 7.53 38.40
CA GLU A 2 10.28 6.63 37.23
C GLU A 2 8.93 6.66 36.47
N GLY A 3 8.27 7.81 36.42
CA GLY A 3 7.09 8.03 35.55
C GLY A 3 7.43 8.66 34.19
N ARG A 4 8.71 9.01 33.98
CA ARG A 4 9.11 9.93 32.90
C ARG A 4 9.50 9.22 31.59
N GLY A 5 9.87 7.94 31.63
CA GLY A 5 10.22 7.14 30.45
C GLY A 5 9.02 6.43 29.81
N VAL A 6 8.10 5.90 30.63
CA VAL A 6 6.94 5.13 30.15
C VAL A 6 6.00 5.98 29.30
N GLY A 7 5.78 7.24 29.70
CA GLY A 7 4.97 8.19 28.92
C GLY A 7 5.59 8.52 27.56
N SER A 8 6.91 8.66 27.46
CA SER A 8 7.58 8.96 26.19
C SER A 8 7.53 7.76 25.22
N VAL A 9 7.71 6.54 25.74
CA VAL A 9 7.66 5.31 24.93
C VAL A 9 6.22 5.06 24.44
N LEU A 10 5.22 5.17 25.32
CA LEU A 10 3.80 5.05 24.94
C LEU A 10 3.41 6.06 23.85
N MET A 11 3.87 7.31 23.96
CA MET A 11 3.58 8.33 22.94
C MET A 11 4.20 7.99 21.58
N VAL A 12 5.42 7.44 21.53
CA VAL A 12 6.03 6.99 20.27
C VAL A 12 5.23 5.85 19.63
N TYR A 13 4.80 4.85 20.41
CA TYR A 13 3.97 3.77 19.89
C TYR A 13 2.60 4.25 19.39
N LEU A 14 1.97 5.20 20.08
CA LEU A 14 0.70 5.81 19.65
C LEU A 14 0.87 6.58 18.34
N VAL A 15 1.92 7.39 18.22
CA VAL A 15 2.21 8.17 17.01
C VAL A 15 2.51 7.23 15.83
N LEU A 16 3.36 6.21 16.03
CA LEU A 16 3.65 5.19 15.02
C LEU A 16 2.38 4.43 14.60
N GLY A 17 1.53 4.04 15.56
CA GLY A 17 0.26 3.37 15.28
C GLY A 17 -0.70 4.23 14.46
N LEU A 18 -0.79 5.54 14.75
CA LEU A 18 -1.60 6.48 13.98
C LEU A 18 -1.05 6.68 12.57
N LEU A 19 0.27 6.85 12.43
CA LEU A 19 0.94 7.01 11.12
C LEU A 19 0.73 5.78 10.23
N VAL A 20 0.91 4.57 10.79
CA VAL A 20 0.68 3.30 10.09
C VAL A 20 -0.80 3.15 9.70
N GLY A 21 -1.72 3.42 10.64
CA GLY A 21 -3.17 3.40 10.40
C GLY A 21 -3.62 4.35 9.29
N GLN A 22 -3.07 5.56 9.26
CA GLN A 22 -3.39 6.58 8.27
C GLN A 22 -2.82 6.24 6.88
N SER A 23 -1.67 5.56 6.83
CA SER A 23 -1.06 5.10 5.58
C SER A 23 -1.79 3.89 4.98
N THR A 24 -2.23 2.93 5.80
CA THR A 24 -2.99 1.76 5.30
C THR A 24 -4.39 2.16 4.84
N ALA A 25 -5.09 3.02 5.60
CA ALA A 25 -6.42 3.51 5.21
C ALA A 25 -6.39 4.34 3.92
N SER A 26 -5.32 5.13 3.71
CA SER A 26 -5.17 5.92 2.48
C SER A 26 -4.86 5.04 1.26
N PHE A 27 -4.04 4.00 1.40
CA PHE A 27 -3.81 3.02 0.34
C PHE A 27 -5.09 2.26 -0.02
N GLN A 28 -5.80 1.68 0.97
CA GLN A 28 -7.01 0.89 0.74
C GLN A 28 -8.07 1.71 -0.01
N THR A 29 -8.30 2.94 0.45
CA THR A 29 -9.28 3.85 -0.18
C THR A 29 -8.87 4.22 -1.61
N CYS A 30 -7.58 4.52 -1.84
CA CYS A 30 -7.06 4.78 -3.18
C CYS A 30 -7.25 3.59 -4.11
N TYR A 31 -6.83 2.40 -3.65
CA TYR A 31 -6.83 1.20 -4.44
C TYR A 31 -8.25 0.78 -4.82
N MET A 32 -9.16 0.74 -3.84
CA MET A 32 -10.57 0.43 -4.06
C MET A 32 -11.18 1.37 -5.10
N GLY A 33 -11.02 2.69 -4.92
CA GLY A 33 -11.57 3.68 -5.85
C GLY A 33 -11.02 3.55 -7.26
N CYS A 34 -9.70 3.41 -7.39
CA CYS A 34 -9.05 3.20 -8.68
C CYS A 34 -9.52 1.91 -9.36
N PHE A 35 -9.60 0.82 -8.60
CA PHE A 35 -9.89 -0.50 -9.15
C PHE A 35 -11.32 -0.59 -9.68
N ILE A 36 -12.30 -0.11 -8.90
CA ILE A 36 -13.69 -0.05 -9.31
C ILE A 36 -13.82 0.77 -10.60
N TRP A 37 -13.20 1.97 -10.64
CA TRP A 37 -13.23 2.83 -11.82
C TRP A 37 -12.57 2.19 -13.06
N CYS A 38 -11.49 1.45 -12.85
CA CYS A 38 -10.80 0.77 -13.94
C CYS A 38 -11.64 -0.39 -14.51
N VAL A 39 -12.23 -1.23 -13.65
CA VAL A 39 -12.97 -2.42 -14.07
C VAL A 39 -14.30 -2.08 -14.77
N ILE A 40 -14.94 -0.96 -14.42
CA ILE A 40 -16.14 -0.47 -15.15
C ILE A 40 -15.77 0.13 -16.51
N THR A 41 -14.52 0.53 -16.71
CA THR A 41 -14.05 1.07 -17.99
C THR A 41 -13.87 -0.08 -18.99
N PRO A 42 -14.49 -0.03 -20.18
CA PRO A 42 -14.40 -1.11 -21.16
C PRO A 42 -12.95 -1.36 -21.61
N ASN A 43 -12.67 -2.60 -22.03
CA ASN A 43 -11.34 -3.09 -22.45
C ASN A 43 -10.27 -3.25 -21.35
N ASN A 44 -10.64 -3.17 -20.08
CA ASN A 44 -9.72 -3.51 -18.98
C ASN A 44 -9.97 -4.91 -18.44
N THR A 45 -8.90 -5.59 -18.02
CA THR A 45 -8.97 -6.84 -17.27
C THR A 45 -8.77 -6.57 -15.78
N VAL A 46 -9.21 -7.52 -14.94
CA VAL A 46 -8.95 -7.48 -13.49
C VAL A 46 -7.45 -7.28 -13.24
N PHE A 47 -6.61 -8.08 -13.88
CA PHE A 47 -5.16 -7.99 -13.75
C PHE A 47 -4.61 -6.61 -14.18
N SER A 48 -5.02 -6.07 -15.33
CA SER A 48 -4.54 -4.76 -15.78
C SER A 48 -4.95 -3.65 -14.82
N CYS A 49 -6.15 -3.74 -14.26
CA CYS A 49 -6.64 -2.81 -13.24
C CYS A 49 -5.88 -2.94 -11.93
N SER A 50 -5.62 -4.16 -11.46
CA SER A 50 -4.82 -4.39 -10.26
C SER A 50 -3.44 -3.74 -10.40
N VAL A 51 -2.74 -3.99 -11.51
CA VAL A 51 -1.41 -3.43 -11.76
C VAL A 51 -1.44 -1.91 -11.87
N LYS A 52 -2.41 -1.36 -12.62
CA LYS A 52 -2.56 0.09 -12.77
C LYS A 52 -2.79 0.77 -11.43
N CYS A 53 -3.69 0.23 -10.61
CA CYS A 53 -4.04 0.81 -9.32
C CYS A 53 -2.96 0.62 -8.26
N LEU A 54 -2.21 -0.48 -8.29
CA LEU A 54 -0.99 -0.61 -7.49
C LEU A 54 0.01 0.49 -7.82
N LYS A 55 0.27 0.74 -9.11
CA LYS A 55 1.16 1.82 -9.53
C LYS A 55 0.67 3.20 -9.09
N ASP A 56 -0.61 3.50 -9.32
CA ASP A 56 -1.21 4.80 -8.98
C ASP A 56 -1.30 5.03 -7.46
N CYS A 57 -1.44 3.98 -6.64
CA CYS A 57 -1.65 4.10 -5.18
C CYS A 57 -0.41 3.81 -4.31
N ILE A 58 0.62 3.14 -4.84
CA ILE A 58 1.89 2.94 -4.12
C ILE A 58 2.77 4.21 -4.19
N ILE A 59 2.64 5.03 -5.24
CA ILE A 59 3.40 6.28 -5.36
C ILE A 59 2.80 7.31 -4.39
N PRO A 60 3.55 7.81 -3.40
CA PRO A 60 3.09 8.94 -2.61
C PRO A 60 2.98 10.17 -3.54
N SER A 61 1.80 10.80 -3.56
CA SER A 61 1.45 11.95 -4.39
C SER A 61 2.36 13.20 -4.21
N SER A 62 3.24 13.19 -3.20
CA SER A 62 4.17 14.27 -2.85
C SER A 62 5.64 13.94 -3.12
N SER A 63 5.97 12.78 -3.70
CA SER A 63 7.35 12.45 -4.03
C SER A 63 7.41 11.72 -5.36
N PHE A 64 7.79 12.46 -6.41
CA PHE A 64 8.34 11.80 -7.58
C PHE A 64 9.49 10.91 -7.09
N PRO A 65 9.46 9.59 -7.33
CA PRO A 65 10.59 8.75 -7.02
C PRO A 65 11.72 9.28 -7.88
N SER A 66 12.63 10.07 -7.30
CA SER A 66 13.89 10.42 -7.92
C SER A 66 14.48 9.09 -8.32
N GLY A 67 14.60 8.79 -9.64
CA GLY A 67 14.64 7.46 -10.29
C GLY A 67 15.68 6.44 -9.80
N LYS A 68 15.76 6.25 -8.49
CA LYS A 68 16.74 5.60 -7.63
C LYS A 68 16.06 5.03 -6.38
N ASP A 69 14.73 5.16 -6.25
CA ASP A 69 14.00 4.57 -5.14
C ASP A 69 13.84 3.07 -5.41
N THR A 70 14.93 2.33 -5.17
CA THR A 70 15.00 0.87 -5.33
C THR A 70 13.90 0.18 -4.51
N GLN A 71 13.52 0.77 -3.37
CA GLN A 71 12.45 0.27 -2.53
C GLN A 71 11.07 0.36 -3.21
N TYR A 72 10.77 1.46 -3.89
CA TYR A 72 9.56 1.61 -4.68
C TYR A 72 9.48 0.55 -5.79
N PHE A 73 10.54 0.37 -6.58
CA PHE A 73 10.54 -0.62 -7.65
C PHE A 73 10.44 -2.05 -7.11
N CYS A 74 11.12 -2.34 -6.01
CA CYS A 74 10.99 -3.62 -5.31
C CYS A 74 9.55 -3.84 -4.84
N LYS A 75 8.94 -2.86 -4.17
CA LYS A 75 7.57 -2.94 -3.65
C LYS A 75 6.56 -3.12 -4.77
N LEU A 76 6.66 -2.34 -5.85
CA LEU A 76 5.78 -2.45 -7.00
C LEU A 76 5.93 -3.79 -7.71
N GLY A 77 7.17 -4.27 -7.91
CA GLY A 77 7.44 -5.56 -8.54
C GLY A 77 6.89 -6.72 -7.71
N CYS A 78 7.16 -6.71 -6.40
CA CYS A 78 6.61 -7.68 -5.44
C CYS A 78 5.08 -7.67 -5.45
N ALA A 79 4.46 -6.49 -5.34
CA ALA A 79 3.01 -6.39 -5.28
C ALA A 79 2.33 -6.80 -6.60
N THR A 80 2.94 -6.47 -7.74
CA THR A 80 2.47 -6.91 -9.05
C THR A 80 2.49 -8.44 -9.16
N SER A 81 3.54 -9.08 -8.63
CA SER A 81 3.71 -10.53 -8.71
C SER A 81 2.86 -11.32 -7.70
N LEU A 82 2.57 -10.77 -6.53
CA LEU A 82 1.96 -11.51 -5.42
C LEU A 82 0.54 -11.05 -5.05
N CYS A 83 0.21 -9.78 -5.32
CA CYS A 83 -1.03 -9.18 -4.80
C CYS A 83 -2.12 -9.00 -5.87
N THR A 84 -1.80 -9.10 -7.16
CA THR A 84 -2.74 -8.79 -8.26
C THR A 84 -3.90 -9.79 -8.36
N ASP A 85 -3.67 -11.06 -8.01
CA ASP A 85 -4.67 -12.13 -7.99
C ASP A 85 -5.59 -12.09 -6.75
N LEU A 86 -5.33 -11.19 -5.80
CA LEU A 86 -6.17 -11.01 -4.62
C LEU A 86 -7.45 -10.20 -4.93
N SER A 87 -7.49 -9.57 -6.10
CA SER A 87 -8.62 -8.79 -6.59
C SER A 87 -9.43 -9.59 -7.61
N SER A 88 -10.74 -9.40 -7.59
CA SER A 88 -11.68 -9.97 -8.55
C SER A 88 -12.63 -8.89 -9.07
N LYS A 89 -13.45 -9.24 -10.06
CA LYS A 89 -14.41 -8.30 -10.64
C LYS A 89 -15.47 -7.86 -9.62
N GLU A 90 -15.88 -8.77 -8.74
CA GLU A 90 -16.86 -8.49 -7.69
C GLU A 90 -16.24 -7.89 -6.42
N ASN A 91 -14.95 -8.08 -6.19
CA ASN A 91 -14.29 -7.65 -4.97
C ASN A 91 -12.88 -7.09 -5.23
N PRO A 92 -12.63 -5.78 -5.03
CA PRO A 92 -11.30 -5.20 -5.17
C PRO A 92 -10.27 -5.85 -4.23
N GLY A 93 -10.69 -6.41 -3.09
CA GLY A 93 -9.79 -7.08 -2.16
C GLY A 93 -8.82 -6.12 -1.49
N GLU A 94 -9.19 -4.84 -1.35
CA GLU A 94 -8.35 -3.73 -0.90
C GLU A 94 -7.62 -4.01 0.43
N GLU A 95 -8.27 -4.70 1.37
CA GLU A 95 -7.65 -5.08 2.64
C GLU A 95 -6.54 -6.12 2.45
N LYS A 96 -6.81 -7.15 1.66
CA LYS A 96 -5.85 -8.23 1.34
C LYS A 96 -4.71 -7.70 0.49
N VAL A 97 -5.00 -6.87 -0.50
CA VAL A 97 -4.01 -6.20 -1.33
C VAL A 97 -3.17 -5.26 -0.48
N GLY A 98 -3.77 -4.47 0.41
CA GLY A 98 -3.06 -3.60 1.34
C GLY A 98 -2.07 -4.38 2.22
N SER A 99 -2.55 -5.45 2.86
CA SER A 99 -1.71 -6.31 3.70
C SER A 99 -0.56 -6.98 2.92
N CYS A 100 -0.84 -7.39 1.67
CA CYS A 100 0.16 -7.95 0.76
C CYS A 100 1.22 -6.90 0.36
N VAL A 101 0.79 -5.66 0.08
CA VAL A 101 1.66 -4.52 -0.22
C VAL A 101 2.53 -4.14 0.97
N ASP A 102 1.99 -4.22 2.19
CA ASP A 102 2.75 -4.00 3.42
C ASP A 102 3.81 -5.08 3.62
N SER A 103 3.46 -6.35 3.40
CA SER A 103 4.41 -7.48 3.43
C SER A 103 5.54 -7.33 2.39
N CYS A 104 5.21 -6.86 1.19
CA CYS A 104 6.19 -6.50 0.17
C CYS A 104 7.09 -5.35 0.62
N SER A 105 6.52 -4.33 1.27
CA SER A 105 7.27 -3.19 1.83
C SER A 105 8.29 -3.65 2.86
N GLU A 106 7.90 -4.52 3.79
CA GLU A 106 8.79 -5.08 4.81
C GLU A 106 9.90 -5.93 4.21
N THR A 107 9.57 -6.74 3.19
CA THR A 107 10.55 -7.58 2.48
C THR A 107 11.59 -6.72 1.76
N CYS A 108 11.15 -5.67 1.08
CA CYS A 108 12.01 -4.75 0.35
C CYS A 108 12.83 -3.83 1.25
N ALA A 109 12.38 -3.57 2.48
CA ALA A 109 13.16 -2.80 3.46
C ALA A 109 14.28 -3.63 4.11
N LYS A 110 14.22 -4.98 4.01
CA LYS A 110 15.21 -5.91 4.59
C LYS A 110 16.35 -6.28 3.64
N ASN A 111 16.27 -5.89 2.36
CA ASN A 111 17.28 -6.16 1.32
C ASN A 111 17.98 -4.87 0.90
#